data_AF-A0A493SWG5-F1
#
_entry.id   AF-A0A493SWG5-F1
#
_cell.length_a   1.000
_cell.length_b   1.000
_cell.length_c   1.000
_cell.angle_alpha   90.00
_cell.angle_beta   90.00
_cell.angle_gamma   90.00
#
_symmetry.space_group_name_H-M   'P 1'
#
loop_
_entity.id
_entity.type
_entity.pdbx_description
1 polymer ?
#
loop_
_entity_poly.entity_id
_entity_poly.type
_entity_poly.pdbx_seq_one_letter_code
_entity_poly.pdbx_strand_id
1 'polypeptide(L)'
;MRMRGAGPDKRGGCWDSGGKSRGSRRFPPPCAEVRGAAAMSRTDPELLLQELGGWDWELCRRELPSVLPRLLCMYQESEDWTEHVRVLRIMTEMFLPHISLADVEQTFFSKVLPKTLQLYDNLMYELSIEAKGLTSQNTELCSTVRNLLQTVVQLLETLTSCVRYVCTLQECVPLESIRTLPSSVLYVIKNTFTHCKDSESVYCGHLHLIADLLQAMFKETYSLQKQLMELFDQISVGSASAEDNITDMVSVIHTVLEICSVISNMDHALHANTWKFIIKQSLKHHSLLECHLKHSDILSGLCKDTLLSFQSCLQLAEEMKISDIQEGTDLRLFQKTVKLCRFFANSLVHYTKI
;
A
#
# COMPACT_ATOMS: atom_id res chain seq x y z
N MET A 1 16.42 44.73 31.68
CA MET A 1 16.47 45.32 33.04
C MET A 1 16.21 44.19 34.04
N ARG A 2 17.19 43.90 34.94
CA ARG A 2 17.20 42.89 36.05
C ARG A 2 17.04 41.40 35.65
N MET A 3 17.99 40.46 35.74
CA MET A 3 19.08 40.08 36.68
C MET A 3 18.65 39.56 38.07
N ARG A 4 19.20 38.37 38.38
CA ARG A 4 19.34 37.58 39.64
C ARG A 4 18.32 36.43 39.84
N GLY A 5 18.72 35.26 40.36
CA GLY A 5 19.94 34.96 41.13
C GLY A 5 20.30 33.47 41.17
N ALA A 6 21.51 33.24 41.67
CA ALA A 6 22.24 31.98 41.70
C ALA A 6 22.33 31.41 43.13
N GLY A 7 22.53 30.09 43.19
CA GLY A 7 23.33 29.37 44.19
C GLY A 7 22.56 28.45 45.17
N PRO A 8 23.23 27.51 45.89
CA PRO A 8 24.60 27.01 45.72
C PRO A 8 24.81 25.47 45.93
N ASP A 9 25.97 25.00 45.42
CA ASP A 9 26.98 24.08 46.00
C ASP A 9 26.57 22.82 46.81
N LYS A 10 27.09 21.64 46.40
CA LYS A 10 27.95 20.77 47.24
C LYS A 10 28.45 19.47 46.54
N ARG A 11 29.78 19.41 46.40
CA ARG A 11 30.72 18.30 46.66
C ARG A 11 30.17 16.87 46.89
N GLY A 12 30.81 15.90 46.24
CA GLY A 12 31.33 14.71 46.93
C GLY A 12 31.30 13.38 46.18
N GLY A 13 32.49 12.76 46.03
CA GLY A 13 32.66 11.34 46.33
C GLY A 13 32.62 10.33 45.18
N CYS A 14 33.81 9.94 44.72
CA CYS A 14 34.07 8.74 43.93
C CYS A 14 34.17 7.53 44.87
N TRP A 15 33.36 6.47 44.70
CA TRP A 15 33.64 5.12 45.22
C TRP A 15 33.28 4.08 44.15
N ASP A 16 34.30 3.33 43.80
CA ASP A 16 34.35 2.18 42.91
C ASP A 16 33.68 0.95 43.55
N SER A 17 33.14 0.03 42.73
CA SER A 17 33.18 -1.44 42.91
C SER A 17 32.15 -2.15 42.03
N GLY A 18 32.64 -3.12 41.24
CA GLY A 18 31.89 -3.84 40.22
C GLY A 18 30.85 -4.88 40.69
N GLY A 19 30.10 -5.41 39.73
CA GLY A 19 29.15 -6.49 39.93
C GLY A 19 28.44 -6.92 38.64
N LYS A 20 28.56 -8.21 38.33
CA LYS A 20 28.10 -8.92 37.12
C LYS A 20 26.57 -8.88 36.87
N SER A 21 26.23 -8.83 35.58
CA SER A 21 25.25 -9.64 34.82
C SER A 21 23.78 -9.80 35.29
N ARG A 22 22.85 -9.45 34.38
CA ARG A 22 21.58 -10.13 33.96
C ARG A 22 20.60 -9.04 33.50
N GLY A 23 19.88 -9.11 32.39
CA GLY A 23 19.80 -10.05 31.28
C GLY A 23 18.87 -9.38 30.25
N SER A 24 19.36 -9.15 29.04
CA SER A 24 18.56 -8.61 27.94
C SER A 24 17.94 -9.78 27.20
N ARG A 25 16.61 -9.88 27.19
CA ARG A 25 15.88 -10.90 26.43
C ARG A 25 16.09 -10.60 24.94
N ARG A 26 17.07 -11.26 24.33
CA ARG A 26 17.21 -11.32 22.87
C ARG A 26 16.14 -12.25 22.34
N PHE A 27 15.30 -11.74 21.44
CA PHE A 27 14.54 -12.56 20.51
C PHE A 27 15.53 -13.42 19.69
N PRO A 28 15.22 -14.70 19.41
CA PRO A 28 16.07 -15.51 18.54
C PRO A 28 15.99 -15.01 17.09
N PRO A 29 17.08 -15.11 16.30
CA PRO A 29 17.03 -14.83 14.87
C PRO A 29 16.13 -15.86 14.14
N PRO A 30 15.46 -15.50 13.03
CA PRO A 30 14.49 -16.38 12.38
C PRO A 30 15.06 -17.63 11.69
N CYS A 31 16.39 -17.82 11.68
CA CYS A 31 17.03 -18.96 11.03
C CYS A 31 17.99 -19.66 12.01
N ALA A 32 17.45 -20.52 12.87
CA ALA A 32 18.25 -21.43 13.70
C ALA A 32 17.67 -22.86 13.67
N GLU A 33 18.36 -23.70 12.89
CA GLU A 33 18.49 -25.16 12.96
C GLU A 33 17.26 -26.02 13.31
N VAL A 34 16.62 -26.58 12.26
CA VAL A 34 16.02 -27.92 12.34
C VAL A 34 17.18 -28.94 12.23
N ARG A 35 17.69 -29.41 13.36
CA ARG A 35 18.62 -30.56 13.39
C ARG A 35 17.84 -31.84 13.16
N GLY A 36 17.94 -32.37 11.94
CA GLY A 36 17.42 -33.69 11.62
C GLY A 36 17.07 -33.92 10.16
N ALA A 37 17.96 -33.57 9.23
CA ALA A 37 17.89 -34.10 7.87
C ALA A 37 19.32 -34.25 7.31
N ALA A 38 19.63 -35.47 6.89
CA ALA A 38 20.91 -35.83 6.30
C ALA A 38 21.19 -35.04 5.01
N ALA A 39 22.48 -34.84 4.75
CA ALA A 39 23.10 -34.27 3.55
C ALA A 39 22.22 -34.28 2.28
N MET A 40 21.67 -33.11 1.92
CA MET A 40 21.17 -32.82 0.57
C MET A 40 21.61 -31.40 0.21
N SER A 41 22.19 -31.26 -0.98
CA SER A 41 23.07 -30.19 -1.45
C SER A 41 22.56 -28.76 -1.24
N ARG A 42 23.47 -27.87 -0.79
CA ARG A 42 23.41 -26.43 -1.09
C ARG A 42 23.45 -26.25 -2.61
N THR A 43 22.31 -26.25 -3.28
CA THR A 43 22.23 -25.73 -4.64
C THR A 43 22.46 -24.22 -4.57
N ASP A 44 23.32 -23.72 -5.44
CA ASP A 44 23.57 -22.29 -5.64
C ASP A 44 22.22 -21.53 -5.81
N PRO A 45 21.99 -20.42 -5.09
CA PRO A 45 20.80 -19.58 -5.26
C PRO A 45 20.48 -19.25 -6.73
N GLU A 46 21.49 -18.97 -7.55
CA GLU A 46 21.30 -18.64 -8.96
C GLU A 46 20.84 -19.84 -9.78
N LEU A 47 21.40 -21.02 -9.52
CA LEU A 47 21.00 -22.26 -10.18
C LEU A 47 19.55 -22.63 -9.85
N LEU A 48 19.13 -22.43 -8.60
CA LEU A 48 17.73 -22.63 -8.20
C LEU A 48 16.80 -21.72 -9.01
N LEU A 49 17.11 -20.42 -9.11
CA LEU A 49 16.27 -19.47 -9.86
C LEU A 49 16.24 -19.75 -11.37
N GLN A 50 17.28 -20.38 -11.91
CA GLN A 50 17.32 -20.80 -13.32
C GLN A 50 16.48 -22.07 -13.55
N GLU A 51 16.60 -23.07 -12.67
CA GLU A 51 15.84 -24.32 -12.75
C GLU A 51 14.33 -24.09 -12.69
N LEU A 52 13.88 -23.17 -11.82
CA LEU A 52 12.47 -22.86 -11.63
C LEU A 52 11.77 -22.40 -12.93
N GLY A 53 12.49 -21.76 -13.85
CA GLY A 53 11.92 -21.33 -15.14
C GLY A 53 11.43 -22.47 -16.03
N GLY A 54 11.84 -23.72 -15.78
CA GLY A 54 11.42 -24.91 -16.52
C GLY A 54 10.35 -25.76 -15.81
N TRP A 55 9.88 -25.35 -14.63
CA TRP A 55 8.97 -26.17 -13.84
C TRP A 55 7.53 -26.06 -14.32
N ASP A 56 6.82 -27.18 -14.29
CA ASP A 56 5.37 -27.21 -14.51
C ASP A 56 4.59 -27.03 -13.20
N TRP A 57 3.27 -26.86 -13.34
CA TRP A 57 2.34 -26.65 -12.23
C TRP A 57 2.37 -27.77 -11.19
N GLU A 58 2.52 -29.04 -11.61
CA GLU A 58 2.51 -30.18 -10.69
C GLU A 58 3.81 -30.28 -9.89
N LEU A 59 4.94 -29.98 -10.54
CA LEU A 59 6.25 -29.94 -9.91
C LEU A 59 6.33 -28.82 -8.88
N CYS A 60 5.87 -27.60 -9.21
CA CYS A 60 5.77 -26.49 -8.28
C CYS A 60 4.95 -26.85 -7.03
N ARG A 61 3.80 -27.51 -7.22
CA ARG A 61 2.97 -27.97 -6.10
C ARG A 61 3.68 -29.01 -5.23
N ARG A 62 4.36 -29.98 -5.84
CA ARG A 62 5.03 -31.07 -5.11
C ARG A 62 6.23 -30.58 -4.30
N GLU A 63 7.02 -29.68 -4.89
CA GLU A 63 8.25 -29.16 -4.30
C GLU A 63 8.01 -27.90 -3.44
N LEU A 64 6.78 -27.39 -3.36
CA LEU A 64 6.41 -26.25 -2.52
C LEU A 64 7.00 -26.34 -1.10
N PRO A 65 6.91 -27.47 -0.36
CA PRO A 65 7.42 -27.54 1.01
C PRO A 65 8.95 -27.44 1.11
N SER A 66 9.68 -27.85 0.07
CA SER A 66 11.15 -27.86 0.05
C SER A 66 11.72 -26.53 -0.47
N VAL A 67 11.06 -25.92 -1.46
CA VAL A 67 11.55 -24.72 -2.16
C VAL A 67 11.08 -23.42 -1.53
N LEU A 68 9.83 -23.33 -1.08
CA LEU A 68 9.30 -22.07 -0.53
C LEU A 68 10.15 -21.54 0.65
N PRO A 69 10.58 -22.36 1.63
CA PRO A 69 11.46 -21.88 2.71
C PRO A 69 12.80 -21.33 2.20
N ARG A 70 13.36 -21.90 1.13
CA ARG A 70 14.62 -21.43 0.52
C ARG A 70 14.43 -20.09 -0.17
N LEU A 71 13.35 -19.94 -0.95
CA LEU A 71 13.00 -18.68 -1.60
C LEU A 71 12.72 -17.58 -0.57
N LEU A 72 12.04 -17.92 0.53
CA LEU A 72 11.84 -16.99 1.64
C LEU A 72 13.17 -16.55 2.24
N CYS A 73 14.12 -17.47 2.45
CA CYS A 73 15.46 -17.12 2.95
C CYS A 73 16.17 -16.15 2.00
N MET A 74 16.19 -16.46 0.69
CA MET A 74 16.77 -15.59 -0.34
C MET A 74 16.13 -14.21 -0.37
N TYR A 75 14.80 -14.16 -0.27
CA TYR A 75 14.04 -12.91 -0.24
C TYR A 75 14.35 -12.05 1.00
N GLN A 76 14.61 -12.68 2.15
CA GLN A 76 14.95 -11.96 3.37
C GLN A 76 16.39 -11.42 3.36
N GLU A 77 17.32 -12.18 2.77
CA GLU A 77 18.78 -11.95 2.83
C GLU A 77 19.34 -11.13 1.66
N SER A 78 18.68 -11.07 0.50
CA SER A 78 19.21 -10.31 -0.64
C SER A 78 19.36 -8.82 -0.32
N GLU A 79 20.40 -8.20 -0.87
CA GLU A 79 20.64 -6.75 -0.81
C GLU A 79 20.32 -6.04 -2.13
N ASP A 80 20.09 -6.81 -3.21
CA ASP A 80 19.75 -6.28 -4.52
C ASP A 80 18.22 -6.21 -4.75
N TRP A 81 17.75 -5.05 -5.18
CA TRP A 81 16.34 -4.78 -5.45
C TRP A 81 15.81 -5.60 -6.62
N THR A 82 16.62 -5.79 -7.67
CA THR A 82 16.17 -6.53 -8.85
C THR A 82 16.02 -8.01 -8.55
N GLU A 83 16.94 -8.59 -7.76
CA GLU A 83 16.82 -9.94 -7.25
C GLU A 83 15.62 -10.07 -6.30
N HIS A 84 15.39 -9.12 -5.38
CA HIS A 84 14.22 -9.14 -4.50
C HIS A 84 12.90 -9.22 -5.26
N VAL A 85 12.70 -8.34 -6.25
CA VAL A 85 11.45 -8.34 -7.03
C VAL A 85 11.34 -9.61 -7.86
N ARG A 86 12.45 -10.13 -8.41
CA ARG A 86 12.45 -11.41 -9.13
C ARG A 86 12.02 -12.58 -8.23
N VAL A 87 12.60 -12.71 -7.05
CA VAL A 87 12.26 -13.78 -6.09
C VAL A 87 10.81 -13.64 -5.62
N LEU A 88 10.36 -12.42 -5.30
CA LEU A 88 8.99 -12.13 -4.93
C LEU A 88 7.99 -12.56 -6.02
N ARG A 89 8.30 -12.25 -7.27
CA ARG A 89 7.46 -12.63 -8.41
C ARG A 89 7.39 -14.14 -8.57
N ILE A 90 8.52 -14.85 -8.48
CA ILE A 90 8.55 -16.32 -8.51
C ILE A 90 7.69 -16.92 -7.39
N MET A 91 7.85 -16.44 -6.17
CA MET A 91 7.04 -16.89 -5.03
C MET A 91 5.55 -16.65 -5.26
N THR A 92 5.18 -15.51 -5.83
CA THR A 92 3.79 -15.10 -6.06
C THR A 92 3.13 -15.79 -7.27
N GLU A 93 3.87 -16.01 -8.35
CA GLU A 93 3.31 -16.56 -9.59
C GLU A 93 3.34 -18.09 -9.60
N MET A 94 4.41 -18.70 -9.07
CA MET A 94 4.63 -20.14 -9.17
C MET A 94 4.18 -20.90 -7.92
N PHE A 95 4.25 -20.30 -6.74
CA PHE A 95 4.09 -21.04 -5.48
C PHE A 95 2.84 -20.64 -4.68
N LEU A 96 2.53 -19.34 -4.61
CA LEU A 96 1.31 -18.85 -3.96
C LEU A 96 0.04 -19.58 -4.44
N PRO A 97 -0.14 -19.88 -5.75
CA PRO A 97 -1.34 -20.57 -6.22
C PRO A 97 -1.57 -22.00 -5.69
N HIS A 98 -0.57 -22.57 -5.01
CA HIS A 98 -0.63 -23.90 -4.42
C HIS A 98 -0.90 -23.88 -2.91
N ILE A 99 -1.03 -22.69 -2.31
CA ILE A 99 -1.21 -22.52 -0.86
C ILE A 99 -2.69 -22.30 -0.55
N SER A 100 -3.27 -23.13 0.31
CA SER A 100 -4.69 -23.01 0.67
C SER A 100 -5.01 -21.70 1.40
N LEU A 101 -6.27 -21.24 1.34
CA LEU A 101 -6.72 -20.06 2.11
C LEU A 101 -6.47 -20.22 3.62
N ALA A 102 -6.55 -21.44 4.16
CA ALA A 102 -6.35 -21.70 5.58
C ALA A 102 -4.90 -21.47 6.01
N ASP A 103 -3.95 -21.68 5.10
CA ASP A 103 -2.51 -21.63 5.40
C ASP A 103 -1.84 -20.33 4.93
N VAL A 104 -2.42 -19.65 3.93
CA VAL A 104 -1.77 -18.56 3.18
C VAL A 104 -1.26 -17.43 4.06
N GLU A 105 -1.99 -17.07 5.11
CA GLU A 105 -1.55 -16.06 6.05
C GLU A 105 -0.24 -16.45 6.75
N GLN A 106 -0.17 -17.67 7.29
CA GLN A 106 0.95 -18.15 8.11
C GLN A 106 2.14 -18.61 7.28
N THR A 107 1.89 -19.18 6.09
CA THR A 107 2.95 -19.71 5.24
C THR A 107 3.53 -18.66 4.30
N PHE A 108 2.75 -17.65 3.92
CA PHE A 108 3.13 -16.68 2.89
C PHE A 108 3.00 -15.22 3.35
N PHE A 109 1.78 -14.71 3.56
CA PHE A 109 1.56 -13.26 3.69
C PHE A 109 2.29 -12.64 4.90
N SER A 110 2.18 -13.24 6.08
CA SER A 110 2.86 -12.75 7.29
C SER A 110 4.39 -12.78 7.22
N LYS A 111 4.97 -13.56 6.29
CA LYS A 111 6.42 -13.70 6.10
C LYS A 111 6.95 -12.83 4.97
N VAL A 112 6.19 -12.71 3.89
CA VAL A 112 6.59 -12.02 2.67
C VAL A 112 6.29 -10.52 2.77
N LEU A 113 5.05 -10.16 3.12
CA LEU A 113 4.58 -8.78 3.01
C LEU A 113 5.33 -7.77 3.90
N PRO A 114 5.71 -8.07 5.16
CA PRO A 114 6.50 -7.12 5.95
C PRO A 114 7.82 -6.72 5.28
N LYS A 115 8.51 -7.69 4.65
CA LYS A 115 9.73 -7.42 3.88
C LYS A 115 9.42 -6.69 2.58
N THR A 116 8.28 -6.99 1.93
CA THR A 116 7.79 -6.24 0.76
C THR A 116 7.52 -4.77 1.07
N LEU A 117 6.97 -4.46 2.25
CA LEU A 117 6.77 -3.08 2.70
C LEU A 117 8.11 -2.37 2.94
N GLN A 118 9.06 -3.05 3.59
CA GLN A 118 10.40 -2.50 3.77
C GLN A 118 11.08 -2.20 2.42
N LEU A 119 10.97 -3.13 1.46
CA LEU A 119 11.44 -2.95 0.09
C LEU A 119 10.80 -1.72 -0.57
N TYR A 120 9.48 -1.60 -0.48
CA TYR A 120 8.74 -0.46 -1.00
C TYR A 120 9.23 0.86 -0.39
N ASP A 121 9.35 0.95 0.93
CA ASP A 121 9.77 2.16 1.62
C ASP A 121 11.19 2.58 1.22
N ASN A 122 12.10 1.62 1.09
CA ASN A 122 13.47 1.89 0.64
C ASN A 122 13.49 2.38 -0.81
N LEU A 123 12.71 1.76 -1.72
CA LEU A 123 12.59 2.21 -3.11
C LEU A 123 12.05 3.65 -3.20
N MET A 124 11.01 3.96 -2.43
CA MET A 124 10.43 5.31 -2.41
C MET A 124 11.37 6.35 -1.79
N TYR A 125 12.16 5.95 -0.79
CA TYR A 125 13.18 6.79 -0.17
C TYR A 125 14.31 7.12 -1.16
N GLU A 126 14.91 6.10 -1.78
CA GLU A 126 15.95 6.28 -2.80
C GLU A 126 15.43 7.11 -3.98
N LEU A 127 14.21 6.83 -4.45
CA LEU A 127 13.57 7.61 -5.50
C LEU A 127 13.47 9.10 -5.13
N SER A 128 13.16 9.41 -3.87
CA SER A 128 13.07 10.79 -3.37
C SER A 128 14.43 11.49 -3.23
N ILE A 129 15.50 10.73 -3.01
CA ILE A 129 16.88 11.25 -3.00
C ILE A 129 17.30 11.57 -4.43
N GLU A 130 17.21 10.58 -5.31
CA GLU A 130 17.71 10.66 -6.68
C GLU A 130 16.91 11.65 -7.53
N ALA A 131 15.61 11.81 -7.27
CA ALA A 131 14.76 12.81 -7.94
C ALA A 131 15.28 14.24 -7.80
N LYS A 132 15.96 14.59 -6.71
CA LYS A 132 16.48 15.96 -6.47
C LYS A 132 17.60 16.36 -7.42
N GLY A 133 18.36 15.39 -7.92
CA GLY A 133 19.45 15.62 -8.88
C GLY A 133 19.00 15.50 -10.33
N LEU A 134 17.74 15.14 -10.59
CA LEU A 134 17.25 14.80 -11.91
C LEU A 134 17.33 16.01 -12.85
N THR A 135 18.08 15.86 -13.94
CA THR A 135 18.20 16.87 -15.01
C THR A 135 18.31 16.17 -16.36
N SER A 136 18.04 16.90 -17.46
CA SER A 136 18.16 16.35 -18.82
C SER A 136 19.61 16.00 -19.23
N GLN A 137 20.61 16.51 -18.50
CA GLN A 137 22.02 16.29 -18.80
C GLN A 137 22.60 15.08 -18.08
N ASN A 138 22.02 14.68 -16.94
CA ASN A 138 22.49 13.55 -16.15
C ASN A 138 21.74 12.26 -16.56
N THR A 139 22.20 11.63 -17.63
CA THR A 139 21.57 10.45 -18.23
C THR A 139 21.66 9.20 -17.34
N GLU A 140 22.74 9.06 -16.57
CA GLU A 140 22.93 7.96 -15.61
C GLU A 140 21.95 8.08 -14.45
N LEU A 141 21.81 9.26 -13.86
CA LEU A 141 20.80 9.47 -12.82
C LEU A 141 19.37 9.28 -13.35
N CYS A 142 19.10 9.75 -14.56
CA CYS A 142 17.82 9.54 -15.21
C CYS A 142 17.51 8.04 -15.37
N SER A 143 18.50 7.23 -15.80
CA SER A 143 18.30 5.78 -15.90
C SER A 143 18.07 5.13 -14.53
N THR A 144 18.80 5.55 -13.49
CA THR A 144 18.59 5.09 -12.11
C THR A 144 17.16 5.39 -11.63
N VAL A 145 16.70 6.63 -11.75
CA VAL A 145 15.32 7.02 -11.37
C VAL A 145 14.28 6.22 -12.14
N ARG A 146 14.48 6.04 -13.46
CA ARG A 146 13.59 5.23 -14.29
C ARG A 146 13.56 3.77 -13.85
N ASN A 147 14.71 3.20 -13.50
CA ASN A 147 14.79 1.82 -13.00
C ASN A 147 14.07 1.66 -11.65
N LEU A 148 14.23 2.62 -10.72
CA LEU A 148 13.52 2.63 -9.44
C LEU A 148 12.00 2.68 -9.65
N LEU A 149 11.51 3.61 -10.49
CA LEU A 149 10.09 3.69 -10.84
C LEU A 149 9.57 2.39 -11.44
N GLN A 150 10.31 1.81 -12.40
CA GLN A 150 9.94 0.54 -13.03
C GLN A 150 9.89 -0.62 -12.02
N THR A 151 10.76 -0.60 -11.01
CA THR A 151 10.77 -1.60 -9.93
C THR A 151 9.53 -1.46 -9.05
N VAL A 152 9.12 -0.22 -8.74
CA VAL A 152 7.86 0.04 -8.02
C VAL A 152 6.65 -0.44 -8.83
N VAL A 153 6.62 -0.22 -10.15
CA VAL A 153 5.54 -0.74 -11.02
C VAL A 153 5.43 -2.27 -10.91
N GLN A 154 6.55 -2.98 -11.04
CA GLN A 154 6.57 -4.45 -10.93
C GLN A 154 6.13 -4.96 -9.54
N LEU A 155 6.47 -4.20 -8.50
CA LEU A 155 6.02 -4.51 -7.14
C LEU A 155 4.49 -4.39 -7.00
N LEU A 156 3.90 -3.33 -7.57
CA LEU A 156 2.45 -3.12 -7.61
C LEU A 156 1.72 -4.23 -8.38
N GLU A 157 2.26 -4.65 -9.53
CA GLU A 157 1.74 -5.77 -10.31
C GLU A 157 1.75 -7.07 -9.49
N THR A 158 2.85 -7.33 -8.78
CA THR A 158 3.00 -8.52 -7.94
C THR A 158 2.02 -8.53 -6.77
N LEU A 159 1.86 -7.38 -6.08
CA LEU A 159 0.83 -7.23 -5.05
C LEU A 159 -0.58 -7.41 -5.61
N THR A 160 -0.83 -6.95 -6.83
CA THR A 160 -2.13 -7.14 -7.51
C THR A 160 -2.40 -8.62 -7.74
N SER A 161 -1.39 -9.38 -8.15
CA SER A 161 -1.48 -10.84 -8.30
C SER A 161 -1.76 -11.54 -6.96
N CYS A 162 -1.17 -11.10 -5.85
CA CYS A 162 -1.50 -11.62 -4.52
C CYS A 162 -2.98 -11.43 -4.18
N VAL A 163 -3.52 -10.22 -4.35
CA VAL A 163 -4.93 -9.91 -4.07
C VAL A 163 -5.86 -10.69 -5.00
N ARG A 164 -5.54 -10.72 -6.30
CA ARG A 164 -6.29 -11.47 -7.30
C ARG A 164 -6.36 -12.95 -6.96
N TYR A 165 -5.24 -13.55 -6.53
CA TYR A 165 -5.22 -14.95 -6.12
C TYR A 165 -6.22 -15.22 -5.00
N VAL A 166 -6.23 -14.40 -3.94
CA VAL A 166 -7.20 -14.56 -2.84
C VAL A 166 -8.63 -14.46 -3.35
N CYS A 167 -8.91 -13.54 -4.27
CA CYS A 167 -10.24 -13.39 -4.88
C CYS A 167 -10.69 -14.64 -5.68
N THR A 168 -9.77 -15.53 -6.07
CA THR A 168 -10.09 -16.79 -6.76
C THR A 168 -10.32 -17.97 -5.82
N LEU A 169 -9.95 -17.86 -4.54
CA LEU A 169 -9.98 -19.00 -3.62
C LEU A 169 -11.40 -19.36 -3.17
N GLN A 170 -12.18 -18.36 -2.75
CA GLN A 170 -13.54 -18.56 -2.22
C GLN A 170 -14.40 -17.31 -2.44
N GLU A 171 -15.72 -17.50 -2.49
CA GLU A 171 -16.69 -16.40 -2.59
C GLU A 171 -16.80 -15.60 -1.28
N CYS A 172 -16.51 -16.24 -0.15
CA CYS A 172 -16.57 -15.66 1.19
C CYS A 172 -15.24 -15.85 1.90
N VAL A 173 -14.50 -14.76 2.13
CA VAL A 173 -13.14 -14.80 2.71
C VAL A 173 -13.18 -14.29 4.16
N PRO A 174 -12.81 -15.11 5.16
CA PRO A 174 -12.62 -14.63 6.53
C PRO A 174 -11.45 -13.65 6.61
N LEU A 175 -11.65 -12.50 7.24
CA LEU A 175 -10.61 -11.47 7.34
C LEU A 175 -9.37 -11.99 8.09
N GLU A 176 -9.54 -12.84 9.11
CA GLU A 176 -8.41 -13.42 9.84
C GLU A 176 -7.49 -14.30 8.98
N SER A 177 -8.00 -14.88 7.88
CA SER A 177 -7.23 -15.76 6.98
C SER A 177 -6.31 -15.01 6.03
N ILE A 178 -6.37 -13.68 6.01
CA ILE A 178 -5.58 -12.82 5.11
C ILE A 178 -5.15 -11.51 5.78
N ARG A 179 -5.09 -11.46 7.11
CA ARG A 179 -5.01 -10.23 7.91
C ARG A 179 -3.90 -9.26 7.48
N THR A 180 -2.73 -9.78 7.10
CA THR A 180 -1.59 -8.94 6.69
C THR A 180 -1.79 -8.31 5.32
N LEU A 181 -2.54 -8.96 4.42
CA LEU A 181 -2.65 -8.55 3.02
C LEU A 181 -3.36 -7.19 2.85
N PRO A 182 -4.59 -6.96 3.36
CA PRO A 182 -5.28 -5.70 3.14
C PRO A 182 -4.52 -4.49 3.70
N SER A 183 -3.99 -4.60 4.91
CA SER A 183 -3.26 -3.49 5.56
C SER A 183 -1.98 -3.12 4.81
N SER A 184 -1.23 -4.13 4.34
CA SER A 184 -0.01 -3.93 3.56
C SER A 184 -0.30 -3.31 2.19
N VAL A 185 -1.33 -3.79 1.50
CA VAL A 185 -1.72 -3.26 0.19
C VAL A 185 -2.26 -1.83 0.30
N LEU A 186 -3.09 -1.53 1.30
CA LEU A 186 -3.60 -0.17 1.54
C LEU A 186 -2.47 0.82 1.82
N TYR A 187 -1.46 0.41 2.60
CA TYR A 187 -0.27 1.22 2.86
C TYR A 187 0.44 1.60 1.56
N VAL A 188 0.73 0.62 0.71
CA VAL A 188 1.39 0.84 -0.59
C VAL A 188 0.54 1.73 -1.49
N ILE A 189 -0.77 1.44 -1.63
CA ILE A 189 -1.69 2.25 -2.43
C ILE A 189 -1.66 3.72 -1.99
N LYS A 190 -1.81 3.97 -0.68
CA LYS A 190 -1.83 5.32 -0.13
C LYS A 190 -0.56 6.08 -0.47
N ASN A 191 0.58 5.49 -0.18
CA ASN A 191 1.87 6.15 -0.37
C ASN A 191 2.19 6.35 -1.86
N THR A 192 1.77 5.42 -2.73
CA THR A 192 2.02 5.57 -4.17
C THR A 192 1.14 6.68 -4.76
N PHE A 193 -0.14 6.77 -4.37
CA PHE A 193 -0.98 7.90 -4.81
C PHE A 193 -0.48 9.23 -4.26
N THR A 194 -0.01 9.29 -3.02
CA THR A 194 0.61 10.50 -2.46
C THR A 194 1.82 10.92 -3.29
N HIS A 195 2.72 9.99 -3.62
CA HIS A 195 3.86 10.28 -4.50
C HIS A 195 3.42 10.78 -5.89
N CYS A 196 2.41 10.16 -6.49
CA CYS A 196 1.88 10.60 -7.78
C CYS A 196 1.29 12.02 -7.69
N LYS A 197 0.58 12.35 -6.59
CA LYS A 197 0.03 13.68 -6.33
C LYS A 197 1.13 14.73 -6.19
N ASP A 198 2.19 14.39 -5.47
CA ASP A 198 3.28 15.31 -5.15
C ASP A 198 4.38 15.32 -6.22
N SER A 199 4.23 14.52 -7.28
CA SER A 199 5.25 14.27 -8.30
C SER A 199 5.83 15.54 -8.94
N GLU A 200 5.00 16.56 -9.21
CA GLU A 200 5.48 17.84 -9.75
C GLU A 200 6.54 18.49 -8.85
N SER A 201 6.33 18.43 -7.52
CA SER A 201 7.27 18.93 -6.54
C SER A 201 8.49 18.02 -6.37
N VAL A 202 8.29 16.69 -6.39
CA VAL A 202 9.36 15.71 -6.20
C VAL A 202 10.40 15.77 -7.33
N TYR A 203 9.94 15.96 -8.57
CA TYR A 203 10.81 15.95 -9.76
C TYR A 203 11.17 17.36 -10.27
N CYS A 204 10.88 18.41 -9.50
CA CYS A 204 11.34 19.79 -9.75
C CYS A 204 11.11 20.29 -11.19
N GLY A 205 9.97 19.95 -11.81
CA GLY A 205 9.66 20.33 -13.20
C GLY A 205 10.26 19.44 -14.30
N HIS A 206 10.98 18.37 -13.93
CA HIS A 206 11.56 17.39 -14.87
C HIS A 206 10.66 16.16 -15.11
N LEU A 207 9.37 16.27 -14.82
CA LEU A 207 8.38 15.20 -15.03
C LEU A 207 8.41 14.59 -16.43
N HIS A 208 8.66 15.40 -17.47
CA HIS A 208 8.72 14.94 -18.86
C HIS A 208 9.73 13.81 -19.10
N LEU A 209 10.75 13.65 -18.24
CA LEU A 209 11.75 12.58 -18.35
C LEU A 209 11.23 11.21 -17.88
N ILE A 210 10.14 11.19 -17.12
CA ILE A 210 9.63 10.00 -16.41
C ILE A 210 8.10 9.86 -16.44
N ALA A 211 7.41 10.72 -17.19
CA ALA A 211 5.95 10.84 -17.17
C ALA A 211 5.26 9.52 -17.56
N ASP A 212 5.86 8.76 -18.48
CA ASP A 212 5.41 7.44 -18.89
C ASP A 212 5.39 6.45 -17.71
N LEU A 213 6.45 6.44 -16.90
CA LEU A 213 6.58 5.55 -15.74
C LEU A 213 5.71 6.00 -14.56
N LEU A 214 5.56 7.30 -14.33
CA LEU A 214 4.60 7.81 -13.33
C LEU A 214 3.16 7.46 -13.72
N GLN A 215 2.82 7.55 -15.00
CA GLN A 215 1.52 7.13 -15.49
C GLN A 215 1.32 5.61 -15.34
N ALA A 216 2.37 4.81 -15.59
CA ALA A 216 2.33 3.37 -15.36
C ALA A 216 2.12 3.05 -13.86
N MET A 217 2.86 3.70 -12.97
CA MET A 217 2.67 3.57 -11.51
C MET A 217 1.23 3.90 -11.11
N PHE A 218 0.70 5.06 -11.53
CA PHE A 218 -0.67 5.45 -11.21
C PHE A 218 -1.71 4.42 -11.68
N LYS A 219 -1.54 3.88 -12.90
CA LYS A 219 -2.43 2.86 -13.47
C LYS A 219 -2.36 1.55 -12.67
N GLU A 220 -1.17 1.08 -12.32
CA GLU A 220 -1.01 -0.15 -11.54
C GLU A 220 -1.49 0.03 -10.10
N THR A 221 -1.30 1.20 -9.48
CA THR A 221 -1.90 1.50 -8.17
C THR A 221 -3.42 1.50 -8.24
N TYR A 222 -4.01 2.04 -9.31
CA TYR A 222 -5.45 1.98 -9.51
C TYR A 222 -5.96 0.55 -9.72
N SER A 223 -5.25 -0.26 -10.52
CA SER A 223 -5.53 -1.68 -10.73
C SER A 223 -5.52 -2.45 -9.40
N LEU A 224 -4.48 -2.24 -8.59
CA LEU A 224 -4.33 -2.82 -7.26
C LEU A 224 -5.47 -2.42 -6.32
N GLN A 225 -5.81 -1.12 -6.28
CA GLN A 225 -6.92 -0.63 -5.47
C GLN A 225 -8.24 -1.27 -5.89
N LYS A 226 -8.51 -1.36 -7.19
CA LYS A 226 -9.73 -1.98 -7.72
C LYS A 226 -9.81 -3.45 -7.30
N GLN A 227 -8.73 -4.20 -7.48
CA GLN A 227 -8.68 -5.62 -7.08
C GLN A 227 -8.88 -5.81 -5.58
N LEU A 228 -8.34 -4.90 -4.76
CA LEU A 228 -8.53 -4.92 -3.31
C LEU A 228 -9.99 -4.60 -2.91
N MET A 229 -10.62 -3.65 -3.61
CA MET A 229 -12.05 -3.36 -3.39
C MET A 229 -12.94 -4.55 -3.72
N GLU A 230 -12.61 -5.32 -4.76
CA GLU A 230 -13.28 -6.59 -5.09
C GLU A 230 -13.09 -7.63 -3.98
N LEU A 231 -11.88 -7.73 -3.39
CA LEU A 231 -11.63 -8.61 -2.25
C LEU A 231 -12.50 -8.25 -1.03
N PHE A 232 -12.62 -6.96 -0.71
CA PHE A 232 -13.48 -6.51 0.40
C PHE A 232 -14.96 -6.78 0.18
N ASP A 233 -15.41 -6.87 -1.07
CA ASP A 233 -16.78 -7.30 -1.35
C ASP A 233 -17.01 -8.77 -0.98
N GLN A 234 -15.97 -9.62 -1.08
CA GLN A 234 -15.99 -11.03 -0.69
C GLN A 234 -15.70 -11.25 0.80
N ILE A 235 -15.12 -10.27 1.50
CA ILE A 235 -14.83 -10.40 2.93
C ILE A 235 -16.13 -10.48 3.73
N SER A 236 -16.21 -11.47 4.64
CA SER A 236 -17.27 -11.56 5.64
C SER A 236 -16.74 -11.23 7.02
N VAL A 237 -17.32 -10.23 7.66
CA VAL A 237 -17.19 -9.98 9.10
C VAL A 237 -18.51 -10.42 9.72
N GLY A 238 -18.51 -11.57 10.40
CA GLY A 238 -19.69 -12.19 10.98
C GLY A 238 -20.06 -11.59 12.34
N SER A 239 -21.27 -11.87 12.84
CA SER A 239 -21.74 -11.36 14.14
C SER A 239 -21.05 -11.98 15.36
N ALA A 240 -20.33 -13.08 15.17
CA ALA A 240 -19.46 -13.70 16.17
C ALA A 240 -17.97 -13.38 15.93
N SER A 241 -17.66 -12.43 15.04
CA SER A 241 -16.28 -12.05 14.76
C SER A 241 -15.60 -11.46 15.98
N ALA A 242 -14.31 -11.75 16.11
CA ALA A 242 -13.47 -11.16 17.14
C ALA A 242 -13.47 -9.63 17.03
N GLU A 243 -13.37 -8.94 18.17
CA GLU A 243 -13.20 -7.48 18.27
C GLU A 243 -12.06 -6.98 17.36
N ASP A 244 -11.03 -7.81 17.24
CA ASP A 244 -9.89 -7.63 16.36
C ASP A 244 -10.32 -7.46 14.90
N ASN A 245 -11.28 -8.24 14.39
CA ASN A 245 -11.74 -8.14 13.01
C ASN A 245 -12.59 -6.87 12.76
N ILE A 246 -13.35 -6.43 13.78
CA ILE A 246 -14.08 -5.17 13.74
C ILE A 246 -13.08 -4.01 13.64
N THR A 247 -12.06 -4.02 14.51
CA THR A 247 -11.01 -3.01 14.53
C THR A 247 -10.25 -2.93 13.20
N ASP A 248 -9.92 -4.08 12.61
CA ASP A 248 -9.26 -4.13 11.30
C ASP A 248 -10.15 -3.54 10.20
N MET A 249 -11.44 -3.89 10.16
CA MET A 249 -12.36 -3.37 9.16
C MET A 249 -12.58 -1.86 9.30
N VAL A 250 -12.63 -1.34 10.53
CA VAL A 250 -12.67 0.10 10.80
C VAL A 250 -11.40 0.77 10.28
N SER A 251 -10.22 0.19 10.57
CA SER A 251 -8.93 0.70 10.11
C SER A 251 -8.85 0.73 8.57
N VAL A 252 -9.35 -0.31 7.91
CA VAL A 252 -9.48 -0.37 6.44
C VAL A 252 -10.30 0.80 5.92
N ILE A 253 -11.52 1.01 6.45
CA ILE A 253 -12.42 2.07 5.96
C ILE A 253 -11.77 3.45 6.11
N HIS A 254 -11.14 3.72 7.27
CA HIS A 254 -10.47 5.00 7.49
C HIS A 254 -9.20 5.18 6.63
N THR A 255 -8.45 4.11 6.39
CA THR A 255 -7.30 4.18 5.48
C THR A 255 -7.75 4.44 4.04
N VAL A 256 -8.87 3.84 3.61
CA VAL A 256 -9.45 4.13 2.29
C VAL A 256 -10.00 5.56 2.23
N LEU A 257 -10.52 6.10 3.33
CA LEU A 257 -10.91 7.51 3.44
C LEU A 257 -9.69 8.45 3.31
N GLU A 258 -8.55 8.11 3.92
CA GLU A 258 -7.30 8.85 3.71
C GLU A 258 -6.87 8.82 2.25
N ILE A 259 -6.87 7.64 1.61
CA ILE A 259 -6.61 7.48 0.17
C ILE A 259 -7.56 8.36 -0.64
N CYS A 260 -8.85 8.37 -0.30
CA CYS A 260 -9.88 9.18 -0.94
C CYS A 260 -9.53 10.67 -0.91
N SER A 261 -9.05 11.17 0.23
CA SER A 261 -8.57 12.55 0.35
C SER A 261 -7.30 12.81 -0.47
N VAL A 262 -6.41 11.82 -0.64
CA VAL A 262 -5.21 11.95 -1.49
C VAL A 262 -5.62 12.06 -2.97
N ILE A 263 -6.46 11.15 -3.45
CA ILE A 263 -6.90 11.12 -4.87
C ILE A 263 -7.91 12.22 -5.24
N SER A 264 -8.40 12.98 -4.25
CA SER A 264 -9.26 14.14 -4.50
C SER A 264 -8.55 15.11 -5.44
N ASN A 265 -9.23 15.47 -6.53
CA ASN A 265 -8.75 16.25 -7.68
C ASN A 265 -7.64 15.60 -8.55
N MET A 266 -7.28 14.34 -8.35
CA MET A 266 -6.40 13.60 -9.27
C MET A 266 -7.18 13.00 -10.43
N ASP A 267 -8.23 12.23 -10.12
CA ASP A 267 -9.12 11.62 -11.11
C ASP A 267 -10.55 11.51 -10.55
N HIS A 268 -11.53 12.09 -11.26
CA HIS A 268 -12.92 12.16 -10.79
C HIS A 268 -13.58 10.79 -10.68
N ALA A 269 -13.27 9.84 -11.58
CA ALA A 269 -13.91 8.54 -11.60
C ALA A 269 -13.38 7.65 -10.47
N LEU A 270 -12.06 7.65 -10.28
CA LEU A 270 -11.38 7.03 -9.15
C LEU A 270 -11.92 7.58 -7.83
N HIS A 271 -11.98 8.90 -7.68
CA HIS A 271 -12.47 9.55 -6.46
C HIS A 271 -13.92 9.16 -6.14
N ALA A 272 -14.83 9.21 -7.12
CA ALA A 272 -16.22 8.80 -6.92
C ALA A 272 -16.36 7.30 -6.58
N ASN A 273 -15.58 6.43 -7.22
CA ASN A 273 -15.60 5.00 -6.96
C ASN A 273 -15.09 4.66 -5.55
N THR A 274 -14.04 5.34 -5.09
CA THR A 274 -13.53 5.18 -3.72
C THR A 274 -14.57 5.59 -2.68
N TRP A 275 -15.24 6.73 -2.88
CA TRP A 275 -16.36 7.14 -2.02
C TRP A 275 -17.52 6.13 -2.02
N LYS A 276 -17.89 5.63 -3.20
CA LYS A 276 -18.92 4.60 -3.34
C LYS A 276 -18.55 3.34 -2.56
N PHE A 277 -17.28 2.94 -2.59
CA PHE A 277 -16.77 1.82 -1.81
C PHE A 277 -16.85 2.08 -0.31
N ILE A 278 -16.38 3.23 0.18
CA ILE A 278 -16.44 3.60 1.61
C ILE A 278 -17.87 3.49 2.13
N ILE A 279 -18.82 4.13 1.45
CA ILE A 279 -20.24 4.13 1.84
C ILE A 279 -20.79 2.70 1.82
N LYS A 280 -20.49 1.93 0.77
CA LYS A 280 -20.94 0.54 0.66
C LYS A 280 -20.43 -0.31 1.82
N GLN A 281 -19.15 -0.24 2.18
CA GLN A 281 -18.57 -1.07 3.24
C GLN A 281 -19.06 -0.65 4.63
N SER A 282 -19.16 0.67 4.89
CA SER A 282 -19.75 1.18 6.13
C SER A 282 -21.20 0.68 6.32
N LEU A 283 -21.96 0.57 5.22
CA LEU A 283 -23.33 0.08 5.24
C LEU A 283 -23.44 -1.45 5.34
N LYS A 284 -22.63 -2.18 4.57
CA LYS A 284 -22.60 -3.65 4.55
C LYS A 284 -22.40 -4.22 5.95
N HIS A 285 -21.59 -3.57 6.77
CA HIS A 285 -21.25 -4.01 8.12
C HIS A 285 -21.80 -3.08 9.22
N HIS A 286 -22.81 -2.26 8.92
CA HIS A 286 -23.31 -1.21 9.82
C HIS A 286 -23.49 -1.67 11.27
N SER A 287 -24.23 -2.77 11.49
CA SER A 287 -24.54 -3.27 12.84
C SER A 287 -23.31 -3.61 13.70
N LEU A 288 -22.17 -3.88 13.06
CA LEU A 288 -20.90 -4.19 13.75
C LEU A 288 -20.02 -2.95 13.89
N LEU A 289 -20.11 -2.02 12.94
CA LEU A 289 -19.17 -0.91 12.82
C LEU A 289 -19.70 0.42 13.37
N GLU A 290 -21.01 0.56 13.59
CA GLU A 290 -21.69 1.81 13.98
C GLU A 290 -21.02 2.51 15.17
N CYS A 291 -20.69 1.77 16.24
CA CYS A 291 -20.08 2.37 17.42
C CYS A 291 -18.57 2.63 17.30
N HIS A 292 -17.91 2.07 16.28
CA HIS A 292 -16.45 2.13 16.12
C HIS A 292 -16.02 3.06 14.98
N LEU A 293 -16.88 3.27 13.98
CA LEU A 293 -16.60 4.18 12.88
C LEU A 293 -16.66 5.63 13.35
N LYS A 294 -15.65 6.41 12.96
CA LYS A 294 -15.67 7.87 13.09
C LYS A 294 -16.54 8.46 12.01
N HIS A 295 -17.86 8.38 12.19
CA HIS A 295 -18.85 8.91 11.24
C HIS A 295 -18.63 10.40 10.94
N SER A 296 -18.11 11.16 11.92
CA SER A 296 -17.71 12.56 11.75
C SER A 296 -16.72 12.77 10.60
N ASP A 297 -15.75 11.86 10.45
CA ASP A 297 -14.66 12.00 9.49
C ASP A 297 -15.18 11.72 8.08
N ILE A 298 -16.04 10.71 7.93
CA ILE A 298 -16.73 10.37 6.68
C ILE A 298 -17.65 11.51 6.23
N LEU A 299 -18.48 12.02 7.15
CA LEU A 299 -19.38 13.15 6.87
C LEU A 299 -18.60 14.42 6.52
N SER A 300 -17.54 14.72 7.28
CA SER A 300 -16.66 15.87 7.02
C SER A 300 -15.99 15.77 5.65
N GLY A 301 -15.50 14.58 5.28
CA GLY A 301 -14.94 14.31 3.96
C GLY A 301 -15.94 14.58 2.83
N LEU A 302 -17.14 13.99 2.90
CA LEU A 302 -18.20 14.22 1.90
C LEU A 302 -18.61 15.69 1.80
N CYS A 303 -18.75 16.38 2.93
CA CYS A 303 -19.05 17.81 2.97
C CYS A 303 -17.94 18.63 2.32
N LYS A 304 -16.67 18.35 2.65
CA LYS A 304 -15.50 19.02 2.07
C LYS A 304 -15.45 18.83 0.56
N ASP A 305 -15.60 17.59 0.07
CA ASP A 305 -15.56 17.30 -1.37
C ASP A 305 -16.77 17.87 -2.12
N THR A 306 -17.96 17.91 -1.49
CA THR A 306 -19.13 18.62 -2.04
C THR A 306 -18.84 20.11 -2.19
N LEU A 307 -18.30 20.75 -1.16
CA LEU A 307 -17.96 22.18 -1.18
C LEU A 307 -16.90 22.50 -2.25
N LEU A 308 -15.81 21.72 -2.30
CA LEU A 308 -14.75 21.91 -3.28
C LEU A 308 -15.26 21.71 -4.72
N SER A 309 -16.09 20.70 -4.95
CA SER A 309 -16.69 20.46 -6.27
C SER A 309 -17.64 21.59 -6.67
N PHE A 310 -18.42 22.12 -5.71
CA PHE A 310 -19.31 23.25 -5.96
C PHE A 310 -18.54 24.53 -6.29
N GLN A 311 -17.48 24.85 -5.52
CA GLN A 311 -16.60 25.98 -5.79
C GLN A 311 -15.93 25.87 -7.16
N SER A 312 -15.47 24.68 -7.53
CA SER A 312 -14.90 24.42 -8.86
C SER A 312 -15.92 24.64 -9.97
N CYS A 313 -17.20 24.28 -9.76
CA CYS A 313 -18.26 24.58 -10.71
C CYS A 313 -18.46 26.09 -10.88
N LEU A 314 -18.46 26.86 -9.78
CA LEU A 314 -18.59 28.32 -9.84
C LEU A 314 -17.45 28.97 -10.62
N GLN A 315 -16.21 28.57 -10.32
CA GLN A 315 -15.03 29.09 -11.01
C GLN A 315 -15.08 28.80 -12.51
N LEU A 316 -15.36 27.56 -12.91
CA LEU A 316 -15.50 27.19 -14.33
C LEU A 316 -16.63 27.98 -15.01
N ALA A 317 -17.76 28.19 -14.33
CA ALA A 317 -18.86 28.98 -14.88
C ALA A 317 -18.52 30.46 -15.06
N GLU A 318 -17.67 31.03 -14.20
CA GLU A 318 -17.17 32.40 -14.34
C GLU A 318 -16.16 32.52 -15.49
N GLU A 319 -15.20 31.61 -15.58
CA GLU A 319 -14.22 31.54 -16.68
C GLU A 319 -14.92 31.42 -18.04
N MET A 320 -15.95 30.57 -18.10
CA MET A 320 -16.83 30.39 -19.25
C MET A 320 -17.60 31.66 -19.63
N LYS A 321 -17.95 32.54 -18.68
CA LYS A 321 -18.60 33.83 -19.01
C LYS A 321 -17.63 34.87 -19.57
N ILE A 322 -16.36 34.80 -19.18
CA ILE A 322 -15.33 35.79 -19.58
C ILE A 322 -14.76 35.46 -20.96
N SER A 323 -14.72 34.18 -21.35
CA SER A 323 -14.02 33.70 -22.55
C SER A 323 -14.84 33.68 -23.85
N ASP A 324 -16.10 34.13 -23.87
CA ASP A 324 -17.02 34.13 -25.04
C ASP A 324 -16.95 32.80 -25.84
N ILE A 325 -17.16 31.71 -25.09
CA ILE A 325 -16.71 30.32 -25.29
C ILE A 325 -16.64 29.80 -26.74
N GLN A 326 -15.43 29.33 -27.10
CA GLN A 326 -15.19 28.22 -28.02
C GLN A 326 -15.69 26.90 -27.42
N GLU A 327 -16.80 26.38 -27.96
CA GLU A 327 -17.47 25.16 -27.52
C GLU A 327 -16.55 23.92 -27.59
N GLY A 328 -16.26 23.29 -26.45
CA GLY A 328 -15.64 21.96 -26.47
C GLY A 328 -15.19 21.42 -25.12
N THR A 329 -14.10 21.96 -24.58
CA THR A 329 -13.37 21.34 -23.46
C THR A 329 -13.87 21.79 -22.09
N ASP A 330 -14.03 23.11 -21.89
CA ASP A 330 -14.40 23.68 -20.58
C ASP A 330 -15.83 23.30 -20.18
N LEU A 331 -16.76 23.28 -21.14
CA LEU A 331 -18.13 22.82 -20.91
C LEU A 331 -18.16 21.34 -20.47
N ARG A 332 -17.32 20.47 -21.06
CA ARG A 332 -17.24 19.06 -20.67
C ARG A 332 -16.66 18.90 -19.28
N LEU A 333 -15.65 19.69 -18.93
CA LEU A 333 -15.06 19.70 -17.59
C LEU A 333 -16.10 20.16 -16.56
N PHE A 334 -16.78 21.28 -16.81
CA PHE A 334 -17.87 21.78 -15.97
C PHE A 334 -18.96 20.72 -15.75
N GLN A 335 -19.44 20.08 -16.82
CA GLN A 335 -20.44 19.01 -16.73
C GLN A 335 -19.97 17.82 -15.88
N LYS A 336 -18.69 17.42 -15.98
CA LYS A 336 -18.12 16.37 -15.15
C LYS A 336 -18.08 16.79 -13.67
N THR A 337 -17.66 18.02 -13.38
CA THR A 337 -17.59 18.56 -12.01
C THR A 337 -18.98 18.68 -11.38
N VAL A 338 -20.00 19.13 -12.12
CA VAL A 338 -21.39 19.18 -11.64
C VAL A 338 -21.91 17.79 -11.31
N LYS A 339 -21.64 16.79 -12.16
CA LYS A 339 -22.02 15.39 -11.89
C LYS A 339 -21.35 14.86 -10.62
N LEU A 340 -20.07 15.19 -10.41
CA LEU A 340 -19.33 14.80 -9.22
C LEU A 340 -19.88 15.48 -7.96
N CYS A 341 -20.15 16.78 -8.01
CA CYS A 341 -20.78 17.52 -6.92
C CYS A 341 -22.14 16.92 -6.53
N ARG A 342 -22.98 16.59 -7.51
CA ARG A 342 -24.27 15.94 -7.29
C ARG A 342 -24.09 14.56 -6.65
N PHE A 343 -23.09 13.79 -7.10
CA PHE A 343 -22.77 12.50 -6.51
C PHE A 343 -22.43 12.64 -5.02
N PHE A 344 -21.55 13.57 -4.63
CA PHE A 344 -21.20 13.77 -3.21
C PHE A 344 -22.39 14.22 -2.36
N ALA A 345 -23.20 15.15 -2.84
CA ALA A 345 -24.41 15.58 -2.14
C ALA A 345 -25.40 14.42 -1.93
N ASN A 346 -25.62 13.59 -2.96
CA ASN A 346 -26.48 12.41 -2.84
C ASN A 346 -25.92 11.37 -1.87
N SER A 347 -24.61 11.12 -1.94
CA SER A 347 -23.88 10.22 -1.07
C SER A 347 -23.96 10.66 0.40
N LEU A 348 -23.83 11.96 0.66
CA LEU A 348 -24.02 12.55 1.99
C LEU A 348 -25.42 12.30 2.53
N VAL A 349 -26.46 12.65 1.74
CA VAL A 349 -27.85 12.42 2.13
C VAL A 349 -28.13 10.94 2.37
N HIS A 350 -27.56 10.06 1.54
CA HIS A 350 -27.70 8.62 1.71
C HIS A 350 -27.06 8.15 3.03
N TYR A 351 -25.84 8.61 3.33
CA TYR A 351 -25.09 8.24 4.53
C TYR A 351 -25.72 8.76 5.83
N THR A 352 -26.42 9.90 5.80
CA THR A 352 -27.09 10.48 6.98
C THR A 352 -28.48 9.89 7.28
N LYS A 353 -29.02 9.06 6.38
CA LYS A 353 -30.33 8.41 6.59
C LYS A 353 -30.22 7.11 7.40
N ILE A 354 -28.99 6.68 7.64
CA ILE A 354 -28.62 5.63 8.59
C ILE A 354 -28.52 6.31 9.95
#